data_AF-A0A519HXU1-F1
#
_entry.id   AF-A0A519HXU1-F1
#
_cell.length_a   1.000
_cell.length_b   1.000
_cell.length_c   1.000
_cell.angle_alpha   90.00
_cell.angle_beta   90.00
_cell.angle_gamma   90.00
#
_symmetry.space_group_name_H-M   'P 1'
#
loop_
_entity.id
_entity.type
_entity.pdbx_description
1 polymer ?
#
loop_
_entity_poly.entity_id
_entity_poly.type
_entity_poly.pdbx_seq_one_letter_code
_entity_poly.pdbx_strand_id
1 'polypeptide(L)'
;MIIKRLTSAVGLAAVFLAVATGLRFAAGEGMITDDLAQRAVQTLIGLGLAAYANVMPKQIGGPRKSAEAETRSQAALRVGGWSMTLAGLTYAGLWAFAPRDFADIAGMVVVAGAMLLTLGYAVWCFTACRRSSAV
;
A
#
# COMPACT_ATOMS: atom_id res chain seq x y z
N MET A 1 8.58 21.78 4.61
CA MET A 1 8.56 20.42 4.03
C MET A 1 7.21 19.72 4.18
N ILE A 2 6.52 19.88 5.33
CA ILE A 2 5.21 19.25 5.60
C ILE A 2 4.09 19.70 4.64
N ILE A 3 4.00 21.00 4.33
CA ILE A 3 2.96 21.56 3.44
C ILE A 3 3.06 20.96 2.02
N LYS A 4 4.27 20.79 1.47
CA LYS A 4 4.48 20.20 0.13
C LYS A 4 4.03 18.74 0.04
N ARG A 5 4.16 17.96 1.13
CA ARG A 5 3.70 16.56 1.20
C ARG A 5 2.18 16.48 1.36
N LEU A 6 1.60 17.43 2.11
CA LEU A 6 0.16 17.53 2.28
C LEU A 6 -0.53 17.89 0.96
N THR A 7 -0.02 18.90 0.23
CA THR A 7 -0.60 19.31 -1.06
C THR A 7 -0.54 18.18 -2.09
N SER A 8 0.57 17.42 -2.15
CA SER A 8 0.66 16.27 -3.05
C SER A 8 -0.30 15.15 -2.68
N ALA A 9 -0.49 14.87 -1.39
CA ALA A 9 -1.42 13.85 -0.92
C ALA A 9 -2.88 14.22 -1.21
N VAL A 10 -3.25 15.47 -0.93
CA VAL A 10 -4.59 16.00 -1.24
C VAL A 10 -4.84 16.01 -2.75
N GLY A 11 -3.84 16.42 -3.55
CA GLY A 11 -3.94 16.38 -5.01
C GLY A 11 -4.18 14.96 -5.54
N LEU A 12 -3.44 13.97 -5.02
CA LEU A 12 -3.64 12.57 -5.40
C LEU A 12 -5.02 12.05 -4.99
N ALA A 13 -5.49 12.39 -3.79
CA ALA A 13 -6.83 12.03 -3.34
C ALA A 13 -7.92 12.64 -4.24
N ALA A 14 -7.77 13.91 -4.64
CA ALA A 14 -8.69 14.56 -5.57
C ALA A 14 -8.71 13.85 -6.93
N VAL A 15 -7.55 13.42 -7.45
CA VAL A 15 -7.48 12.64 -8.70
C VAL A 15 -8.24 11.31 -8.56
N PHE A 16 -8.05 10.58 -7.45
CA PHE A 16 -8.76 9.31 -7.21
C PHE A 16 -10.27 9.51 -7.18
N LEU A 17 -10.75 10.54 -6.48
CA LEU A 17 -12.16 10.87 -6.40
C LEU A 17 -12.73 11.31 -7.75
N ALA A 18 -11.99 12.11 -8.52
CA ALA A 18 -12.40 12.54 -9.84
C ALA A 18 -12.53 11.35 -10.81
N VAL A 19 -11.56 10.44 -10.81
CA VAL A 19 -11.61 9.22 -11.63
C VAL A 19 -12.77 8.32 -11.21
N ALA A 20 -12.95 8.06 -9.92
CA ALA A 20 -14.04 7.23 -9.43
C ALA A 20 -15.43 7.82 -9.76
N THR A 21 -15.58 9.14 -9.61
CA THR A 21 -16.83 9.84 -9.95
C THR A 21 -17.08 9.82 -11.46
N GLY A 22 -16.06 10.07 -12.27
CA GLY A 22 -16.16 10.03 -13.73
C GLY A 22 -16.53 8.64 -14.25
N LEU A 23 -15.93 7.59 -13.71
CA LEU A 23 -16.28 6.20 -14.04
C LEU A 23 -17.71 5.86 -13.65
N ARG A 24 -18.16 6.29 -12.46
CA ARG A 24 -19.54 6.08 -12.01
C ARG A 24 -20.55 6.82 -12.88
N PHE A 25 -20.23 8.05 -13.29
CA PHE A 25 -21.06 8.81 -14.23
C PHE A 25 -21.16 8.12 -15.59
N ALA A 26 -20.02 7.71 -16.15
CA ALA A 26 -19.99 7.00 -17.43
C ALA A 26 -20.78 5.67 -17.39
N ALA A 27 -20.75 4.96 -16.27
CA ALA A 27 -21.56 3.76 -16.08
C ALA A 27 -23.06 4.07 -16.00
N GLY A 28 -23.44 5.14 -15.27
CA GLY A 28 -24.83 5.58 -15.15
C GLY A 28 -25.45 6.03 -16.49
N GLU A 29 -24.66 6.62 -17.37
CA GLU A 29 -25.07 6.99 -18.75
C GLU A 29 -24.98 5.82 -19.74
N GLY A 30 -24.59 4.62 -19.29
CA GLY A 30 -24.47 3.43 -20.14
C GLY A 30 -23.26 3.45 -21.10
N MET A 31 -22.31 4.36 -20.92
CA MET A 31 -21.08 4.42 -21.75
C MET A 31 -20.14 3.26 -21.46
N ILE A 32 -20.15 2.76 -20.22
CA ILE A 32 -19.39 1.59 -19.77
C ILE A 32 -20.28 0.71 -18.88
N THR A 33 -19.88 -0.53 -18.67
CA THR A 33 -20.55 -1.41 -17.70
C THR A 33 -20.17 -1.04 -16.27
N ASP A 34 -21.09 -1.27 -15.32
CA ASP A 34 -20.80 -1.15 -13.88
C ASP A 34 -19.63 -2.03 -13.45
N ASP A 35 -19.45 -3.19 -14.12
CA ASP A 35 -18.31 -4.06 -13.85
C ASP A 35 -16.98 -3.45 -14.24
N LEU A 36 -16.91 -2.85 -15.42
CA LEU A 36 -15.70 -2.16 -15.86
C LEU A 36 -15.37 -0.98 -14.94
N ALA A 37 -16.38 -0.20 -14.53
CA ALA A 37 -16.20 0.91 -13.60
C ALA A 37 -15.62 0.44 -12.26
N GLN A 38 -16.20 -0.61 -11.66
CA GLN A 38 -15.73 -1.16 -10.39
C GLN A 38 -14.30 -1.71 -10.50
N ARG A 39 -14.00 -2.48 -11.55
CA ARG A 39 -12.65 -3.03 -11.77
C ARG A 39 -11.60 -1.94 -11.94
N ALA A 40 -11.92 -0.89 -12.69
CA ALA A 40 -11.01 0.23 -12.90
C ALA A 40 -10.68 0.95 -11.58
N VAL A 41 -11.68 1.20 -10.73
CA VAL A 41 -11.47 1.80 -9.40
C VAL A 41 -10.62 0.89 -8.51
N GLN A 42 -10.91 -0.40 -8.46
CA GLN A 42 -10.15 -1.33 -7.61
C GLN A 42 -8.71 -1.52 -8.09
N THR A 43 -8.50 -1.55 -9.41
CA THR A 43 -7.16 -1.56 -10.00
C THR A 43 -6.38 -0.31 -9.61
N LEU A 44 -7.01 0.87 -9.69
CA LEU A 44 -6.41 2.14 -9.28
C LEU A 44 -6.04 2.15 -7.79
N ILE A 45 -6.88 1.57 -6.92
CA ILE A 45 -6.60 1.42 -5.49
C ILE A 45 -5.35 0.55 -5.27
N GLY A 46 -5.27 -0.60 -5.92
CA GLY A 46 -4.10 -1.49 -5.82
C GLY A 46 -2.80 -0.81 -6.29
N LEU A 47 -2.85 -0.09 -7.42
CA LEU A 47 -1.70 0.67 -7.92
C LEU A 47 -1.31 1.82 -6.98
N GLY A 48 -2.30 2.52 -6.42
CA GLY A 48 -2.09 3.56 -5.42
C GLY A 48 -1.38 3.04 -4.18
N LEU A 49 -1.84 1.89 -3.66
CA LEU A 49 -1.19 1.19 -2.55
C LEU A 49 0.25 0.82 -2.90
N ALA A 50 0.47 0.25 -4.09
CA ALA A 50 1.79 -0.18 -4.53
C ALA A 50 2.79 0.99 -4.60
N ALA A 51 2.36 2.10 -5.21
CA ALA A 51 3.15 3.32 -5.34
C ALA A 51 3.49 3.93 -3.98
N TYR A 52 2.51 4.02 -3.08
CA TYR A 52 2.71 4.58 -1.74
C TYR A 52 3.64 3.73 -0.89
N ALA A 53 3.43 2.41 -0.85
CA ALA A 53 4.26 1.48 -0.08
C ALA A 53 5.73 1.49 -0.53
N ASN A 54 5.98 1.71 -1.83
CA ASN A 54 7.35 1.79 -2.40
C ASN A 54 8.12 3.02 -1.91
N VAL A 55 7.46 3.97 -1.25
CA VAL A 55 8.12 5.09 -0.60
C VAL A 55 8.70 4.70 0.76
N MET A 56 8.10 3.74 1.48
CA MET A 56 8.55 3.35 2.84
C MET A 56 10.05 3.02 2.93
N PRO A 57 10.66 2.20 2.05
CA PRO A 57 12.08 1.85 2.14
C PRO A 57 13.03 3.02 1.88
N LYS A 58 12.50 4.11 1.31
CA LYS A 58 13.24 5.32 0.93
C LYS A 58 13.17 6.38 2.03
N GLN A 59 12.43 6.12 3.11
CA GLN A 59 12.34 7.02 4.25
C GLN A 59 13.53 6.76 5.18
N ILE A 60 14.44 7.73 5.24
CA ILE A 60 15.50 7.75 6.25
C ILE A 60 14.89 8.34 7.52
N GLY A 61 14.96 7.57 8.61
CA GLY A 61 14.45 7.99 9.92
C GLY A 61 15.31 9.08 10.56
N GLY A 62 14.81 9.67 11.66
CA GLY A 62 15.65 10.49 12.53
C GLY A 62 16.78 9.67 13.18
N PRO A 63 17.84 10.32 13.68
CA PRO A 63 18.99 9.64 14.26
C PRO A 63 18.60 8.68 15.38
N ARG A 64 19.11 7.45 15.31
CA ARG A 64 18.89 6.41 16.33
C ARG A 64 20.07 6.27 17.26
N LYS A 65 19.79 5.74 18.45
CA LYS A 65 20.76 5.57 19.54
C LYS A 65 21.87 4.56 19.24
N SER A 66 21.66 3.62 18.31
CA SER A 66 22.67 2.63 17.92
C SER A 66 22.60 2.28 16.43
N ALA A 67 23.74 1.84 15.87
CA ALA A 67 23.82 1.36 14.48
C ALA A 67 22.92 0.14 14.26
N GLU A 68 22.85 -0.78 15.23
CA GLU A 68 21.96 -1.95 15.16
C GLU A 68 20.49 -1.54 15.07
N ALA A 69 20.06 -0.56 15.87
CA ALA A 69 18.70 -0.06 15.85
C ALA A 69 18.34 0.61 14.51
N GLU A 70 19.30 1.27 13.85
CA GLU A 70 19.12 1.84 12.51
C GLU A 70 19.00 0.74 11.44
N THR A 71 19.91 -0.23 11.44
CA THR A 71 19.86 -1.36 10.50
C THR A 71 18.54 -2.12 10.62
N ARG A 72 18.07 -2.41 11.83
CA ARG A 72 16.82 -3.14 12.07
C ARG A 72 15.58 -2.37 11.64
N SER A 73 15.55 -1.04 11.78
CA SER A 73 14.45 -0.26 11.19
C SER A 73 14.45 -0.23 9.69
N GLN A 74 15.62 -0.01 9.09
CA GLN A 74 15.69 0.06 7.64
C GLN A 74 15.32 -1.29 7.03
N ALA A 75 15.69 -2.40 7.69
CA ALA A 75 15.19 -3.73 7.35
C ALA A 75 13.66 -3.79 7.46
N ALA A 76 13.06 -3.32 8.55
CA ALA A 76 11.60 -3.33 8.71
C ALA A 76 10.87 -2.49 7.66
N LEU A 77 11.38 -1.30 7.34
CA LEU A 77 10.83 -0.43 6.29
C LEU A 77 10.97 -1.05 4.90
N ARG A 78 12.08 -1.74 4.61
CA ARG A 78 12.29 -2.45 3.34
C ARG A 78 11.35 -3.64 3.20
N VAL A 79 11.27 -4.49 4.22
CA VAL A 79 10.39 -5.67 4.19
C VAL A 79 8.93 -5.24 4.09
N GLY A 80 8.50 -4.29 4.92
CA GLY A 80 7.13 -3.78 4.91
C GLY A 80 6.77 -3.02 3.63
N GLY A 81 7.69 -2.20 3.11
CA GLY A 81 7.47 -1.48 1.87
C GLY A 81 7.31 -2.42 0.68
N TRP A 82 8.22 -3.37 0.51
CA TRP A 82 8.17 -4.32 -0.61
C TRP A 82 7.01 -5.32 -0.51
N SER A 83 6.70 -5.83 0.68
CA SER A 83 5.56 -6.74 0.85
C SER A 83 4.25 -6.06 0.46
N MET A 84 4.02 -4.83 0.94
CA MET A 84 2.82 -4.06 0.62
C MET A 84 2.81 -3.59 -0.83
N THR A 85 3.97 -3.27 -1.42
CA THR A 85 4.06 -2.95 -2.85
C THR A 85 3.66 -4.13 -3.72
N LEU A 86 4.20 -5.31 -3.45
CA LEU A 86 3.85 -6.54 -4.18
C LEU A 86 2.39 -6.92 -3.99
N ALA A 87 1.85 -6.74 -2.77
CA ALA A 87 0.44 -6.96 -2.50
C ALA A 87 -0.46 -6.00 -3.28
N GLY A 88 -0.12 -4.70 -3.36
CA GLY A 88 -0.87 -3.72 -4.15
C GLY A 88 -0.86 -4.04 -5.65
N LEU A 89 0.30 -4.45 -6.20
CA LEU A 89 0.40 -4.88 -7.60
C LEU A 89 -0.40 -6.16 -7.87
N THR A 90 -0.34 -7.12 -6.95
CA THR A 90 -1.12 -8.36 -7.05
C THR A 90 -2.61 -8.07 -6.96
N TYR A 91 -3.04 -7.22 -6.03
CA TYR A 91 -4.43 -6.76 -5.91
C TYR A 91 -4.92 -6.09 -7.20
N ALA A 92 -4.13 -5.18 -7.76
CA ALA A 92 -4.44 -4.51 -9.01
C ALA A 92 -4.57 -5.52 -10.17
N GLY A 93 -3.65 -6.48 -10.28
CA GLY A 93 -3.71 -7.54 -11.27
C GLY A 93 -4.94 -8.45 -11.12
N LEU A 94 -5.29 -8.82 -9.89
CA LEU A 94 -6.48 -9.62 -9.60
C LEU A 94 -7.75 -8.89 -10.06
N TRP A 95 -7.90 -7.61 -9.74
CA TRP A 95 -9.08 -6.84 -10.16
C TRP A 95 -9.12 -6.51 -11.65
N ALA A 96 -7.95 -6.38 -12.30
CA ALA A 96 -7.87 -6.16 -13.72
C ALA A 96 -8.24 -7.42 -14.54
N PHE A 97 -7.86 -8.62 -14.08
CA PHE A 97 -7.90 -9.82 -14.92
C PHE A 97 -8.69 -11.01 -14.37
N ALA A 98 -8.90 -11.11 -13.05
CA ALA A 98 -9.56 -12.28 -12.46
C ALA A 98 -11.09 -12.15 -12.45
N PRO A 99 -11.83 -13.28 -12.34
CA PRO A 99 -13.26 -13.26 -12.07
C PRO A 99 -13.57 -12.47 -10.79
N ARG A 100 -14.69 -11.73 -10.80
CA ARG A 100 -15.04 -10.78 -9.73
C ARG A 100 -15.09 -11.43 -8.34
N ASP A 101 -15.79 -12.56 -8.23
CA ASP A 101 -15.97 -13.26 -6.95
C ASP A 101 -14.64 -13.74 -6.36
N PHE A 102 -13.68 -14.07 -7.24
CA PHE A 102 -12.33 -14.45 -6.83
C PHE A 102 -11.49 -13.22 -6.46
N ALA A 103 -11.54 -12.16 -7.26
CA ALA A 103 -10.75 -10.94 -7.05
C ALA A 103 -11.04 -10.28 -5.69
N ASP A 104 -12.29 -10.31 -5.25
CA ASP A 104 -12.71 -9.71 -3.97
C ASP A 104 -12.04 -10.40 -2.77
N ILE A 105 -12.23 -11.72 -2.66
CA ILE A 105 -11.67 -12.51 -1.56
C ILE A 105 -10.14 -12.59 -1.65
N ALA A 106 -9.60 -12.91 -2.84
CA ALA A 106 -8.17 -13.07 -3.03
C ALA A 106 -7.43 -11.75 -2.79
N GLY A 107 -7.99 -10.63 -3.25
CA GLY A 107 -7.43 -9.31 -3.01
C GLY A 107 -7.33 -8.99 -1.52
N MET A 108 -8.40 -9.25 -0.75
CA MET A 108 -8.40 -9.05 0.69
C MET A 108 -7.35 -9.91 1.39
N VAL A 109 -7.27 -11.21 1.05
CA VAL A 109 -6.29 -12.14 1.64
C VAL A 109 -4.85 -11.70 1.35
N VAL A 110 -4.56 -11.28 0.12
CA VAL A 110 -3.22 -10.82 -0.29
C VAL A 110 -2.78 -9.60 0.51
N VAL A 111 -3.65 -8.58 0.62
CA VAL A 111 -3.32 -7.34 1.35
C VAL A 111 -3.23 -7.61 2.85
N ALA A 112 -4.15 -8.38 3.42
CA ALA A 112 -4.12 -8.76 4.83
C ALA A 112 -2.85 -9.57 5.18
N GLY A 113 -2.46 -10.52 4.33
CA GLY A 113 -1.23 -11.29 4.50
C GLY A 113 0.03 -10.41 4.50
N ALA A 114 0.13 -9.46 3.57
CA ALA A 114 1.24 -8.52 3.53
C ALA A 114 1.25 -7.57 4.75
N MET A 115 0.08 -7.17 5.23
CA MET A 115 -0.03 -6.37 6.45
C MET A 115 0.44 -7.16 7.68
N LEU A 116 0.02 -8.42 7.82
CA LEU A 116 0.48 -9.30 8.89
C LEU A 116 1.99 -9.53 8.85
N LEU A 117 2.55 -9.76 7.65
CA LEU A 117 4.00 -9.88 7.46
C LEU A 117 4.74 -8.61 7.88
N THR A 118 4.23 -7.45 7.47
CA THR A 118 4.81 -6.14 7.79
C THR A 118 4.82 -5.88 9.30
N LEU A 119 3.68 -6.07 9.96
CA LEU A 119 3.54 -5.88 11.40
C LEU A 119 4.38 -6.90 12.18
N GLY A 120 4.31 -8.17 11.80
CA GLY A 120 5.07 -9.25 12.45
C GLY A 120 6.57 -9.02 12.37
N TYR A 121 7.09 -8.65 11.20
CA TYR A 121 8.52 -8.36 11.02
C TYR A 121 8.95 -7.09 11.77
N ALA A 122 8.11 -6.05 11.79
CA ALA A 122 8.38 -4.84 12.56
C ALA A 122 8.44 -5.12 14.08
N VAL A 123 7.51 -5.92 14.61
CA VAL A 123 7.50 -6.35 16.02
C VAL A 123 8.72 -7.20 16.34
N TRP A 124 9.10 -8.12 15.45
CA TRP A 124 10.32 -8.91 15.60
C TRP A 124 11.57 -8.02 15.68
N CYS A 125 11.75 -7.08 14.75
CA CYS A 125 12.87 -6.14 14.79
C CYS A 125 12.87 -5.30 16.09
N PHE A 126 11.70 -4.84 16.53
CA PHE A 126 11.57 -4.05 17.76
C PHE A 126 11.97 -4.84 19.01
N THR A 127 11.48 -6.08 19.14
CA THR A 127 11.79 -6.94 20.28
C THR A 127 13.24 -7.41 20.31
N ALA A 128 13.86 -7.65 19.14
CA ALA A 128 15.29 -7.96 19.03
C ALA A 128 16.17 -6.82 19.54
N CYS A 129 15.89 -5.56 19.14
CA CYS A 129 16.63 -4.39 19.63
C CYS A 129 16.53 -4.20 21.16
N ARG A 130 15.38 -4.54 21.75
CA ARG A 130 15.18 -4.46 23.22
C ARG A 130 16.04 -5.48 23.97
N ARG A 131 16.20 -6.70 23.43
CA ARG A 131 17.05 -7.72 24.04
C ARG A 131 18.53 -7.32 24.03
N SER A 132 19.02 -6.75 22.92
CA SER A 132 20.41 -6.28 22.83
C SER A 132 20.74 -5.10 23.75
N SER A 133 19.74 -4.38 24.27
CA SER A 133 19.94 -3.25 25.20
C SER A 133 19.89 -3.66 26.68
N ALA A 134 19.51 -4.90 26.98
CA ALA A 134 19.37 -5.44 28.34
C ALA A 134 20.55 -6.33 28.77
N VAL A 135 21.53 -6.51 27.87
CA VAL A 135 22.81 -7.20 28.07
C VAL A 135 23.91 -6.15 28.04
#